data_AF-A0A7J0ALH6-F1
#
_entry.id   AF-A0A7J0ALH6-F1
#
_cell.length_a   1.000
_cell.length_b   1.000
_cell.length_c   1.000
_cell.angle_alpha   90.00
_cell.angle_beta   90.00
_cell.angle_gamma   90.00
#
_symmetry.space_group_name_H-M   'P 1'
#
loop_
_entity.id
_entity.type
_entity.pdbx_description
1 polymer ?
#
loop_
_entity_poly.entity_id
_entity_poly.type
_entity_poly.pdbx_seq_one_letter_code
_entity_poly.pdbx_strand_id
1 'polypeptide(L)'
;MVYDYKFPTLAKTLFYQYCKNLHYGNLPNGCGFRIVNFTDVEYSNRINPIQRKYIPDLAAASETAATLLASLNKGGGEKKGGSEAFFTNSAENFLAAIIYFFVNFHPTGFLKGKKLKRYISHEGKKLELVIRNWDDFNALDENGEVMLDFVNENGRDVSTDEDKMFVDLNGFSYIDRMGKLILIDRCWYEDENGNEVEPDTITGEFSDMPHVLSFLGRKYSEVFDILMMDDKIASLMAPFKSAYENKANDQLEGMVGTLRVNAARLVSPEAYWVFTGDDFDLKISDPVSPSYLVIANDPEKEQVIGSLNALVLNRLITRVNSKGNIPVSIIVDELPTLYFHKIDRLIGTARSNKVAVTLGFQELPQLEADYGKVGMQKIITTCGNIFMGAARNKETLEWAQNDVFGKAKQTSTSITINDQKISTSISEKMDYLVPAAKIADMATGWLAGQAARDFTATDEKMLSHFDIEDSEEFKTTKYFCKTHFDMARIKEEESNYVELPKIYSFDSEREKEIMLNRNFKRVNQEVADMVKELLGTE
;
A
#
# COMPACT_ATOMS: atom_id res chain seq x y z
N MET A 1 0.16 -7.44 -9.99
CA MET A 1 0.68 -6.10 -9.72
C MET A 1 2.13 -6.04 -10.15
N VAL A 2 2.53 -4.96 -10.83
CA VAL A 2 3.91 -4.66 -11.20
C VAL A 2 4.27 -3.29 -10.65
N TYR A 3 5.37 -3.21 -9.91
CA TYR A 3 6.03 -1.95 -9.59
C TYR A 3 7.09 -1.68 -10.65
N ASP A 4 6.89 -0.62 -11.43
CA ASP A 4 7.75 -0.21 -12.55
C ASP A 4 8.65 0.94 -12.09
N TYR A 5 9.89 0.62 -11.74
CA TYR A 5 10.85 1.62 -11.25
C TYR A 5 11.15 2.69 -12.30
N LYS A 6 11.20 2.28 -13.58
CA LYS A 6 11.46 3.14 -14.72
C LYS A 6 10.26 3.13 -15.67
N PHE A 7 9.15 3.67 -15.18
CA PHE A 7 7.92 3.80 -15.97
C PHE A 7 8.20 4.53 -17.30
N PRO A 8 7.65 4.07 -18.44
CA PRO A 8 6.70 2.98 -18.64
C PRO A 8 7.33 1.66 -19.16
N THR A 9 8.49 1.24 -18.67
CA THR A 9 9.21 0.07 -19.23
C THR A 9 8.44 -1.24 -19.02
N LEU A 10 8.25 -1.65 -17.75
CA LEU A 10 7.50 -2.88 -17.45
C LEU A 10 6.01 -2.70 -17.66
N ALA A 11 5.49 -1.49 -17.48
CA ALA A 11 4.09 -1.16 -17.70
C ALA A 11 3.64 -1.46 -19.14
N LYS A 12 4.45 -1.10 -20.15
CA LYS A 12 4.17 -1.41 -21.56
C LYS A 12 4.10 -2.91 -21.81
N THR A 13 5.07 -3.66 -21.30
CA THR A 13 5.09 -5.13 -21.41
C THR A 13 3.85 -5.75 -20.74
N LEU A 14 3.51 -5.28 -19.53
CA LEU A 14 2.33 -5.78 -18.81
C LEU A 14 1.03 -5.48 -19.56
N PHE A 15 0.89 -4.27 -20.11
CA PHE A 15 -0.28 -3.87 -20.88
C PHE A 15 -0.44 -4.70 -22.15
N TYR A 16 0.66 -4.94 -22.87
CA TYR A 16 0.65 -5.84 -24.02
C TYR A 16 0.16 -7.25 -23.64
N GLN A 17 0.68 -7.83 -22.55
CA GLN A 17 0.22 -9.16 -22.08
C GLN A 17 -1.25 -9.14 -21.63
N TYR A 18 -1.71 -8.03 -21.04
CA TYR A 18 -3.13 -7.82 -20.73
C TYR A 18 -4.00 -7.83 -22.01
N CYS A 19 -3.63 -7.04 -23.03
CA CYS A 19 -4.34 -7.00 -24.32
C CYS A 19 -4.36 -8.36 -25.02
N LYS A 20 -3.23 -9.07 -24.99
CA LYS A 20 -3.10 -10.43 -25.53
C LYS A 20 -4.04 -11.40 -24.82
N ASN A 21 -4.05 -11.41 -23.48
CA ASN A 21 -4.93 -12.27 -22.70
C ASN A 21 -6.40 -11.90 -22.87
N LEU A 22 -6.72 -10.62 -23.03
CA LEU A 22 -8.06 -10.13 -23.33
C LEU A 22 -8.54 -10.68 -24.68
N HIS A 23 -7.70 -10.57 -25.71
CA HIS A 23 -7.99 -11.07 -27.05
C HIS A 23 -8.25 -12.59 -27.07
N TYR A 24 -7.44 -13.37 -26.34
CA TYR A 24 -7.57 -14.82 -26.27
C TYR A 24 -8.62 -15.32 -25.26
N GLY A 25 -9.29 -14.43 -24.52
CA GLY A 25 -10.27 -14.84 -23.51
C GLY A 25 -9.68 -15.54 -22.29
N ASN A 26 -8.40 -15.30 -21.99
CA ASN A 26 -7.69 -15.88 -20.84
C ASN A 26 -7.87 -15.06 -19.55
N LEU A 27 -8.46 -13.86 -19.65
CA LEU A 27 -8.70 -13.01 -18.50
C LEU A 27 -9.97 -13.44 -17.75
N PRO A 28 -9.97 -13.34 -16.40
CA PRO A 28 -11.21 -13.44 -15.65
C PRO A 28 -12.24 -12.40 -16.09
N ASN A 29 -13.52 -12.71 -15.93
CA ASN A 29 -14.61 -11.78 -16.22
C ASN A 29 -14.43 -10.48 -15.41
N GLY A 30 -14.63 -9.33 -16.07
CA GLY A 30 -14.51 -8.02 -15.44
C GLY A 30 -13.08 -7.58 -15.10
N CYS A 31 -12.05 -8.30 -15.59
CA CYS A 31 -10.66 -7.94 -15.31
C CYS A 31 -10.27 -6.59 -15.96
N GLY A 32 -9.88 -5.61 -15.14
CA GLY A 32 -9.45 -4.29 -15.61
C GLY A 32 -7.92 -4.12 -15.63
N PHE A 33 -7.45 -3.06 -16.29
CA PHE A 33 -6.07 -2.60 -16.24
C PHE A 33 -6.00 -1.24 -15.54
N ARG A 34 -5.21 -1.13 -14.48
CA ARG A 34 -5.11 0.04 -13.61
C ARG A 34 -3.67 0.51 -13.51
N ILE A 35 -3.47 1.82 -13.39
CA ILE A 35 -2.15 2.43 -13.19
C ILE A 35 -2.27 3.43 -12.05
N VAL A 36 -1.28 3.48 -11.16
CA VAL A 36 -1.12 4.56 -10.18
C VAL A 36 0.18 5.26 -10.50
N ASN A 37 0.11 6.56 -10.83
CA ASN A 37 1.24 7.37 -11.24
C ASN A 37 1.12 8.80 -10.68
N PHE A 38 2.03 9.14 -9.77
CA PHE A 38 2.08 10.47 -9.13
C PHE A 38 2.87 11.50 -9.94
N THR A 39 3.65 11.09 -10.94
CA THR A 39 4.41 11.99 -11.82
C THR A 39 3.56 12.48 -12.98
N ASP A 40 2.80 11.58 -13.60
CA ASP A 40 1.91 11.92 -14.71
C ASP A 40 0.49 11.38 -14.47
N VAL A 41 -0.36 12.28 -14.00
CA VAL A 41 -1.76 12.00 -13.64
C VAL A 41 -2.62 11.58 -14.84
N GLU A 42 -2.20 11.87 -16.08
CA GLU A 42 -2.90 11.36 -17.27
C GLU A 42 -2.82 9.83 -17.36
N TYR A 43 -1.74 9.24 -16.85
CA TYR A 43 -1.54 7.79 -16.76
C TYR A 43 -1.77 7.28 -15.34
N SER A 44 -2.70 7.89 -14.59
CA SER A 44 -3.07 7.41 -13.26
C SER A 44 -4.58 7.27 -13.11
N ASN A 45 -5.02 6.17 -12.54
CA ASN A 45 -6.26 6.11 -11.79
C ASN A 45 -6.07 6.84 -10.46
N ARG A 46 -7.16 7.38 -9.93
CA ARG A 46 -7.24 7.91 -8.57
C ARG A 46 -7.68 6.81 -7.60
N ILE A 47 -7.17 6.87 -6.38
CA ILE A 47 -7.35 5.86 -5.35
C ILE A 47 -7.36 6.47 -3.96
N ASN A 48 -8.12 5.88 -3.04
CA ASN A 48 -8.11 6.33 -1.66
C ASN A 48 -7.70 5.18 -0.71
N PRO A 49 -6.42 5.11 -0.30
CA PRO A 49 -5.91 4.00 0.49
C PRO A 49 -6.36 4.04 1.97
N ILE A 50 -6.95 5.14 2.45
CA ILE A 50 -7.27 5.30 3.87
C ILE A 50 -8.76 5.14 4.19
N GLN A 51 -9.62 4.82 3.23
CA GLN A 51 -11.05 4.57 3.49
C GLN A 51 -11.26 3.51 4.58
N ARG A 52 -12.39 3.59 5.29
CA ARG A 52 -12.79 2.65 6.34
C ARG A 52 -12.76 1.17 5.91
N LYS A 53 -13.01 0.87 4.62
CA LYS A 53 -12.87 -0.49 4.07
C LYS A 53 -11.44 -1.07 4.16
N TYR A 54 -10.44 -0.20 4.25
CA TYR A 54 -9.02 -0.53 4.45
C TYR A 54 -8.50 -0.24 5.87
N ILE A 55 -9.18 0.65 6.61
CA ILE A 55 -8.85 1.04 7.98
C ILE A 55 -10.09 0.85 8.86
N PRO A 56 -10.42 -0.40 9.24
CA PRO A 56 -11.61 -0.68 10.03
C PRO A 56 -11.47 -0.30 11.51
N ASP A 57 -10.24 -0.24 12.01
CA ASP A 57 -9.90 -0.06 13.42
C ASP A 57 -8.62 0.76 13.62
N LEU A 58 -8.37 1.10 14.88
CA LEU A 58 -7.22 1.90 15.28
C LEU A 58 -5.87 1.21 14.99
N ALA A 59 -5.82 -0.12 15.06
CA ALA A 59 -4.60 -0.88 14.79
C ALA A 59 -4.21 -0.79 13.31
N ALA A 60 -5.20 -0.83 12.41
CA ALA A 60 -4.99 -0.62 10.98
C ALA A 60 -4.52 0.82 10.68
N ALA A 61 -5.00 1.81 11.42
CA ALA A 61 -4.54 3.20 11.32
C ALA A 61 -3.09 3.34 11.78
N SER A 62 -2.72 2.75 12.93
CA SER A 62 -1.34 2.69 13.42
C SER A 62 -0.39 2.02 12.43
N GLU A 63 -0.78 0.88 11.86
CA GLU A 63 0.04 0.21 10.82
C GLU A 63 0.22 1.08 9.57
N THR A 64 -0.80 1.85 9.19
CA THR A 64 -0.72 2.80 8.08
C THR A 64 0.29 3.91 8.38
N ALA A 65 0.17 4.53 9.56
CA ALA A 65 1.06 5.58 10.03
C ALA A 65 2.52 5.10 10.14
N ALA A 66 2.74 3.93 10.73
CA ALA A 66 4.06 3.30 10.87
C ALA A 66 4.72 3.11 9.50
N THR A 67 3.95 2.62 8.52
CA THR A 67 4.44 2.38 7.17
C THR A 67 4.83 3.67 6.47
N LEU A 68 3.99 4.70 6.57
CA LEU A 68 4.27 5.99 5.95
C LEU A 68 5.51 6.63 6.58
N LEU A 69 5.59 6.67 7.91
CA LEU A 69 6.74 7.22 8.63
C LEU A 69 8.04 6.46 8.34
N ALA A 70 7.99 5.13 8.28
CA ALA A 70 9.16 4.34 7.95
C ALA A 70 9.62 4.59 6.49
N SER A 71 8.68 4.72 5.54
CA SER A 71 9.00 5.04 4.15
C SER A 71 9.61 6.43 3.98
N LEU A 72 9.13 7.41 4.76
CA LEU A 72 9.64 8.79 4.76
C LEU A 72 11.04 8.91 5.38
N ASN A 73 11.35 8.04 6.36
CA ASN A 73 12.62 8.03 7.08
C ASN A 73 13.68 7.09 6.46
N LYS A 74 13.47 6.59 5.23
CA LYS A 74 14.43 5.75 4.51
C LYS A 74 15.84 6.39 4.54
N GLY A 75 16.82 5.62 5.06
CA GLY A 75 18.21 6.04 5.26
C GLY A 75 18.66 6.13 6.73
N GLY A 76 17.75 6.02 7.70
CA GLY A 76 18.07 6.06 9.14
C GLY A 76 18.43 4.71 9.77
N GLY A 77 19.22 3.87 9.10
CA GLY A 77 19.54 2.48 9.51
C GLY A 77 20.33 2.32 10.83
N GLU A 78 20.57 3.40 11.57
CA GLU A 78 21.19 3.30 12.89
C GLU A 78 20.16 3.01 13.98
N LYS A 79 20.58 2.26 14.99
CA LYS A 79 19.80 2.07 16.23
C LYS A 79 19.50 3.44 16.82
N LYS A 80 18.29 3.94 16.57
CA LYS A 80 17.76 5.14 17.20
C LYS A 80 17.91 5.02 18.72
N GLY A 81 18.53 6.01 19.34
CA GLY A 81 18.66 6.08 20.80
C GLY A 81 17.27 6.06 21.47
N GLY A 82 17.22 5.84 22.79
CA GLY A 82 15.94 5.75 23.52
C GLY A 82 15.03 6.98 23.34
N SER A 83 15.61 8.18 23.17
CA SER A 83 14.87 9.41 22.87
C SER A 83 14.33 9.46 21.43
N GLU A 84 15.10 9.07 20.43
CA GLU A 84 14.67 9.06 19.03
C GLU A 84 13.59 8.01 18.75
N ALA A 85 13.67 6.86 19.42
CA ALA A 85 12.62 5.85 19.39
C ALA A 85 11.31 6.38 20.00
N PHE A 86 11.40 7.12 21.11
CA PHE A 86 10.25 7.77 21.73
C PHE A 86 9.58 8.80 20.80
N PHE A 87 10.37 9.66 20.16
CA PHE A 87 9.83 10.64 19.20
C PHE A 87 9.22 9.97 17.97
N THR A 88 9.83 8.89 17.48
CA THR A 88 9.29 8.12 16.34
C THR A 88 7.93 7.49 16.69
N ASN A 89 7.82 6.84 17.85
CA ASN A 89 6.55 6.25 18.30
C ASN A 89 5.47 7.32 18.56
N SER A 90 5.89 8.49 19.07
CA SER A 90 4.96 9.61 19.26
C SER A 90 4.42 10.09 17.90
N ALA A 91 5.29 10.36 16.93
CA ALA A 91 4.88 10.72 15.58
C ALA A 91 3.92 9.68 14.95
N GLU A 92 4.19 8.38 15.16
CA GLU A 92 3.31 7.31 14.68
C GLU A 92 1.92 7.39 15.31
N ASN A 93 1.83 7.50 16.63
CA ASN A 93 0.56 7.62 17.34
C ASN A 93 -0.23 8.86 16.90
N PHE A 94 0.45 9.99 16.70
CA PHE A 94 -0.19 11.23 16.28
C PHE A 94 -0.76 11.12 14.86
N LEU A 95 0.02 10.61 13.91
CA LEU A 95 -0.46 10.39 12.54
C LEU A 95 -1.60 9.35 12.51
N ALA A 96 -1.49 8.28 13.29
CA ALA A 96 -2.54 7.27 13.41
C ALA A 96 -3.85 7.85 13.97
N ALA A 97 -3.76 8.74 14.96
CA ALA A 97 -4.90 9.44 15.53
C ALA A 97 -5.60 10.32 14.48
N ILE A 98 -4.84 11.09 13.69
CA ILE A 98 -5.41 11.91 12.61
C ILE A 98 -6.07 11.05 11.53
N ILE A 99 -5.40 9.98 11.08
CA ILE A 99 -5.97 9.05 10.09
C ILE A 99 -7.28 8.48 10.61
N TYR A 100 -7.29 7.97 11.85
CA TYR A 100 -8.47 7.35 12.43
C TYR A 100 -9.61 8.36 12.67
N PHE A 101 -9.29 9.59 13.05
CA PHE A 101 -10.24 10.70 13.13
C PHE A 101 -10.95 10.90 11.78
N PHE A 102 -10.21 11.14 10.69
CA PHE A 102 -10.79 11.37 9.36
C PHE A 102 -11.56 10.17 8.80
N VAL A 103 -11.17 8.94 9.16
CA VAL A 103 -11.90 7.72 8.77
C VAL A 103 -13.30 7.65 9.37
N ASN A 104 -13.50 8.24 10.55
CA ASN A 104 -14.74 8.16 11.31
C ASN A 104 -15.52 9.48 11.38
N PHE A 105 -14.88 10.60 11.07
CA PHE A 105 -15.47 11.94 11.12
C PHE A 105 -16.60 12.07 10.09
N HIS A 106 -17.81 12.42 10.55
CA HIS A 106 -19.01 12.56 9.72
C HIS A 106 -19.26 11.35 8.78
N PRO A 107 -19.74 10.21 9.31
CA PRO A 107 -19.98 9.01 8.51
C PRO A 107 -20.88 9.29 7.30
N THR A 108 -20.30 9.11 6.11
CA THR A 108 -20.92 9.44 4.84
C THR A 108 -20.93 8.22 3.92
N GLY A 109 -22.04 8.04 3.19
CA GLY A 109 -22.19 6.98 2.19
C GLY A 109 -21.49 7.33 0.88
N PHE A 110 -20.79 6.35 0.31
CA PHE A 110 -20.16 6.46 -1.00
C PHE A 110 -20.60 5.30 -1.89
N LEU A 111 -20.65 5.56 -3.20
CA LEU A 111 -20.85 4.55 -4.22
C LEU A 111 -19.85 4.78 -5.35
N LYS A 112 -18.98 3.80 -5.60
CA LYS A 112 -17.93 3.87 -6.64
C LYS A 112 -17.10 5.16 -6.55
N GLY A 113 -16.73 5.53 -5.33
CA GLY A 113 -15.94 6.74 -5.05
C GLY A 113 -16.68 8.06 -5.12
N LYS A 114 -17.98 8.07 -5.41
CA LYS A 114 -18.81 9.28 -5.38
C LYS A 114 -19.54 9.41 -4.05
N LYS A 115 -19.52 10.61 -3.48
CA LYS A 115 -20.24 10.95 -2.25
C LYS A 115 -21.75 10.92 -2.52
N LEU A 116 -22.50 10.21 -1.68
CA LEU A 116 -23.95 10.18 -1.72
C LEU A 116 -24.53 11.24 -0.79
N LYS A 117 -25.72 11.74 -1.12
CA LYS A 117 -26.50 12.58 -0.22
C LYS A 117 -27.42 11.71 0.62
N ARG A 118 -27.59 12.04 1.89
CA ARG A 118 -28.50 11.33 2.80
C ARG A 118 -29.77 12.15 2.97
N TYR A 119 -30.92 11.51 2.88
CA TYR A 119 -32.22 12.16 2.99
C TYR A 119 -33.08 11.48 4.05
N ILE A 120 -34.02 12.26 4.60
CA ILE A 120 -35.07 11.78 5.50
C ILE A 120 -36.45 12.23 5.01
N SER A 121 -37.47 11.47 5.40
CA SER A 121 -38.88 11.85 5.25
C SER A 121 -39.44 12.28 6.60
N HIS A 122 -40.01 13.47 6.63
CA HIS A 122 -40.74 13.99 7.79
C HIS A 122 -42.00 14.72 7.30
N GLU A 123 -43.18 14.33 7.78
CA GLU A 123 -44.47 14.91 7.37
C GLU A 123 -44.68 14.94 5.84
N GLY A 124 -44.17 13.92 5.15
CA GLY A 124 -44.23 13.82 3.68
C GLY A 124 -43.28 14.77 2.94
N LYS A 125 -42.41 15.49 3.64
CA LYS A 125 -41.34 16.32 3.05
C LYS A 125 -40.03 15.55 3.01
N LYS A 126 -39.29 15.72 1.92
CA LYS A 126 -37.91 15.26 1.76
C LYS A 126 -36.95 16.33 2.28
N LEU A 127 -36.08 15.97 3.21
CA LEU A 127 -35.09 16.87 3.80
C LEU A 127 -33.69 16.26 3.68
N GLU A 128 -32.69 17.06 3.30
CA GLU A 128 -31.29 16.64 3.22
C GLU A 128 -30.70 16.57 4.63
N LEU A 129 -30.20 15.40 5.02
CA LEU A 129 -29.57 15.19 6.31
C LEU A 129 -28.07 15.49 6.20
N VAL A 130 -27.61 16.43 7.01
CA VAL A 130 -26.19 16.77 7.15
C VAL A 130 -25.77 16.60 8.61
N ILE A 131 -24.49 16.31 8.83
CA ILE A 131 -23.88 16.33 10.17
C ILE A 131 -23.13 17.65 10.30
N ARG A 132 -23.38 18.38 11.39
CA ARG A 132 -22.66 19.61 11.74
C ARG A 132 -21.96 19.45 13.07
N ASN A 133 -20.99 20.34 13.32
CA ASN A 133 -20.14 20.29 14.49
C ASN A 133 -19.47 18.91 14.61
N TRP A 134 -19.73 18.16 15.68
CA TRP A 134 -19.14 16.85 15.93
C TRP A 134 -20.06 15.70 15.50
N ASP A 135 -21.32 15.80 15.87
CA ASP A 135 -22.30 14.72 15.79
C ASP A 135 -23.75 15.20 15.66
N ASP A 136 -23.97 16.50 15.42
CA ASP A 136 -25.32 17.08 15.36
C ASP A 136 -25.95 16.82 13.99
N PHE A 137 -27.06 16.10 13.94
CA PHE A 137 -27.86 16.00 12.73
C PHE A 137 -28.65 17.29 12.51
N ASN A 138 -28.60 17.80 11.28
CA ASN A 138 -29.51 18.82 10.78
C ASN A 138 -30.22 18.31 9.53
N ALA A 139 -31.53 18.52 9.45
CA ALA A 139 -32.30 18.26 8.23
C ALA A 139 -32.62 19.59 7.54
N LEU A 140 -32.17 19.72 6.29
CA LEU A 140 -32.30 20.91 5.47
C LEU A 140 -33.41 20.77 4.44
N ASP A 141 -34.11 21.86 4.13
CA ASP A 141 -35.03 21.91 3.00
C ASP A 141 -34.30 22.12 1.65
N GLU A 142 -35.07 22.26 0.56
CA GLU A 142 -34.52 22.52 -0.79
C GLU A 142 -33.77 23.86 -0.91
N ASN A 143 -34.03 24.81 0.00
CA ASN A 143 -33.35 26.11 0.06
C ASN A 143 -32.11 26.09 0.97
N GLY A 144 -31.86 24.98 1.67
CA GLY A 144 -30.77 24.84 2.65
C GLY A 144 -31.11 25.37 4.04
N GLU A 145 -32.39 25.68 4.32
CA GLU A 145 -32.84 26.11 5.64
C GLU A 145 -32.99 24.91 6.58
N VAL A 146 -32.53 25.05 7.82
CA VAL A 146 -32.62 23.99 8.84
C VAL A 146 -34.07 23.86 9.29
N MET A 147 -34.70 22.73 8.93
CA MET A 147 -36.07 22.40 9.30
C MET A 147 -36.14 21.58 10.59
N LEU A 148 -35.13 20.73 10.84
CA LEU A 148 -35.00 19.96 12.07
C LEU A 148 -33.55 20.06 12.56
N ASP A 149 -33.38 20.39 13.83
CA ASP A 149 -32.08 20.51 14.52
C ASP A 149 -31.79 19.32 15.45
N PHE A 150 -32.68 18.32 15.48
CA PHE A 150 -32.56 17.13 16.33
C PHE A 150 -32.34 17.43 17.81
N VAL A 151 -32.91 18.53 18.31
CA VAL A 151 -32.88 18.86 19.74
C VAL A 151 -34.21 18.58 20.43
N ASN A 152 -34.16 17.86 21.55
CA ASN A 152 -35.35 17.53 22.32
C ASN A 152 -35.87 18.66 23.23
N GLU A 153 -37.00 18.42 23.89
CA GLU A 153 -37.67 19.33 24.84
C GLU A 153 -36.75 19.84 25.96
N ASN A 154 -35.73 19.07 26.33
CA ASN A 154 -34.76 19.41 27.38
C ASN A 154 -33.54 20.17 26.84
N GLY A 155 -33.53 20.50 25.54
CA GLY A 155 -32.41 21.17 24.89
C GLY A 155 -31.21 20.27 24.60
N ARG A 156 -31.37 18.94 24.69
CA ARG A 156 -30.29 17.98 24.38
C ARG A 156 -30.41 17.51 22.94
N ASP A 157 -29.27 17.46 22.25
CA ASP A 157 -29.16 16.79 20.95
C ASP A 157 -29.56 15.30 21.10
N VAL A 158 -30.31 14.79 20.13
CA VAL A 158 -30.76 13.39 20.05
C VAL A 158 -30.24 12.68 18.80
N SER A 159 -29.22 13.24 18.15
CA SER A 159 -28.57 12.69 16.96
C SER A 159 -27.75 11.45 17.31
N THR A 160 -27.27 11.37 18.56
CA THR A 160 -26.57 10.21 19.11
C THR A 160 -27.23 9.65 20.37
N ASP A 161 -26.97 8.38 20.66
CA ASP A 161 -27.37 7.72 21.90
C ASP A 161 -26.41 8.05 23.08
N GLU A 162 -26.63 7.39 24.23
CA GLU A 162 -25.82 7.59 25.45
C GLU A 162 -24.34 7.21 25.26
N ASP A 163 -24.02 6.39 24.25
CA ASP A 163 -22.68 5.94 23.91
C ASP A 163 -22.05 6.77 22.76
N LYS A 164 -22.67 7.90 22.37
CA LYS A 164 -22.28 8.74 21.23
C LYS A 164 -22.29 8.01 19.88
N MET A 165 -23.16 7.02 19.72
CA MET A 165 -23.40 6.38 18.43
C MET A 165 -24.60 7.03 17.74
N PHE A 166 -24.47 7.33 16.44
CA PHE A 166 -25.56 7.89 15.66
C PHE A 166 -26.80 6.99 15.69
N VAL A 167 -27.96 7.58 15.96
CA VAL A 167 -29.22 6.85 16.00
C VAL A 167 -29.65 6.36 14.61
N ASP A 168 -30.33 5.21 14.55
CA ASP A 168 -31.05 4.82 13.32
C ASP A 168 -32.27 5.72 13.16
N LEU A 169 -32.34 6.41 12.04
CA LEU A 169 -33.38 7.39 11.74
C LEU A 169 -34.67 6.76 11.22
N ASN A 170 -34.67 5.48 10.82
CA ASN A 170 -35.88 4.84 10.32
C ASN A 170 -36.89 4.59 11.45
N GLY A 171 -38.00 5.33 11.43
CA GLY A 171 -39.02 5.28 12.50
C GLY A 171 -38.59 6.00 13.78
N PHE A 172 -37.50 6.78 13.75
CA PHE A 172 -37.03 7.51 14.91
C PHE A 172 -37.98 8.65 15.29
N SER A 173 -38.17 8.88 16.58
CA SER A 173 -39.04 9.96 17.05
C SER A 173 -38.54 10.59 18.35
N TYR A 174 -38.76 11.89 18.48
CA TYR A 174 -38.46 12.65 19.68
C TYR A 174 -39.45 13.82 19.84
N ILE A 175 -39.51 14.40 21.03
CA ILE A 175 -40.30 15.61 21.29
C ILE A 175 -39.36 16.80 21.22
N ASP A 176 -39.65 17.77 20.36
CA ASP A 176 -38.82 18.97 20.19
C ASP A 176 -38.98 19.99 21.33
N ARG A 177 -38.22 21.10 21.27
CA ARG A 177 -38.29 22.22 22.22
C ARG A 177 -39.66 22.90 22.31
N MET A 178 -40.52 22.73 21.30
CA MET A 178 -41.87 23.29 21.26
C MET A 178 -42.93 22.29 21.76
N GLY A 179 -42.53 21.10 22.20
CA GLY A 179 -43.44 20.04 22.64
C GLY A 179 -44.12 19.29 21.49
N LYS A 180 -43.64 19.46 20.24
CA LYS A 180 -44.15 18.75 19.07
C LYS A 180 -43.44 17.41 18.93
N LEU A 181 -44.21 16.34 18.69
CA LEU A 181 -43.65 15.04 18.32
C LEU A 181 -43.10 15.11 16.89
N ILE A 182 -41.79 14.94 16.75
CA ILE A 182 -41.11 14.75 15.48
C ILE A 182 -40.99 13.25 15.23
N LEU A 183 -41.46 12.81 14.06
CA LEU A 183 -41.35 11.44 13.58
C LEU A 183 -40.61 11.44 12.24
N ILE A 184 -39.56 10.64 12.14
CA ILE A 184 -38.83 10.39 10.91
C ILE A 184 -39.36 9.08 10.31
N ASP A 185 -40.01 9.16 9.15
CA ASP A 185 -40.68 8.01 8.55
C ASP A 185 -39.65 7.00 8.01
N ARG A 186 -38.63 7.52 7.32
CA ARG A 186 -37.56 6.74 6.69
C ARG A 186 -36.34 7.59 6.37
N CYS A 187 -35.20 6.93 6.17
CA CYS A 187 -33.94 7.50 5.73
C CYS A 187 -33.38 6.71 4.54
N TRP A 188 -32.78 7.38 3.56
CA TRP A 188 -32.17 6.75 2.37
C TRP A 188 -31.01 7.58 1.82
N TYR A 189 -30.29 7.03 0.84
CA TYR A 189 -29.24 7.74 0.11
C TYR A 189 -29.63 7.98 -1.34
N GLU A 190 -29.18 9.11 -1.90
CA GLU A 190 -29.33 9.42 -3.32
C GLU A 190 -27.98 9.71 -3.98
N ASP A 191 -27.89 9.34 -5.26
CA ASP A 191 -26.78 9.71 -6.13
C ASP A 191 -26.91 11.17 -6.64
N GLU A 192 -25.90 11.62 -7.39
CA GLU A 192 -25.89 12.98 -7.99
C GLU A 192 -27.06 13.26 -8.95
N ASN A 193 -27.76 12.21 -9.41
CA ASN A 193 -28.90 12.32 -10.32
C ASN A 193 -30.24 12.24 -9.57
N GLY A 194 -30.24 12.10 -8.24
CA GLY A 194 -31.43 11.96 -7.41
C GLY A 194 -32.03 10.56 -7.39
N ASN A 195 -31.30 9.54 -7.82
CA ASN A 195 -31.76 8.15 -7.73
C ASN A 195 -31.45 7.58 -6.34
N GLU A 196 -32.42 6.90 -5.75
CA GLU A 196 -32.21 6.14 -4.51
C GLU A 196 -31.25 4.97 -4.76
N VAL A 197 -30.17 4.92 -3.98
CA VAL A 197 -29.10 3.92 -4.11
C VAL A 197 -28.58 3.51 -2.74
N GLU A 198 -27.99 2.32 -2.66
CA GLU A 198 -27.28 1.86 -1.46
C GLU A 198 -25.78 2.18 -1.58
N PRO A 199 -25.14 2.70 -0.51
CA PRO A 199 -23.70 2.88 -0.48
C PRO A 199 -22.96 1.53 -0.54
N ASP A 200 -21.84 1.48 -1.26
CA ASP A 200 -20.90 0.35 -1.17
C ASP A 200 -19.94 0.49 0.03
N THR A 201 -19.74 1.72 0.49
CA THR A 201 -18.80 2.07 1.55
C THR A 201 -19.38 3.19 2.39
N ILE A 202 -19.28 3.08 3.71
CA ILE A 202 -19.55 4.19 4.63
C ILE A 202 -18.23 4.52 5.32
N THR A 203 -17.73 5.74 5.11
CA THR A 203 -16.46 6.25 5.66
C THR A 203 -16.62 7.72 6.02
N GLY A 204 -15.65 8.29 6.72
CA GLY A 204 -15.71 9.71 7.05
C GLY A 204 -15.77 10.62 5.83
N GLU A 205 -16.43 11.75 5.99
CA GLU A 205 -16.70 12.72 4.92
C GLU A 205 -15.44 13.17 4.18
N PHE A 206 -14.36 13.37 4.94
CA PHE A 206 -13.04 13.82 4.48
C PHE A 206 -11.98 12.72 4.62
N SER A 207 -12.39 11.46 4.50
CA SER A 207 -11.54 10.28 4.73
C SER A 207 -10.55 10.03 3.58
N ASP A 208 -9.62 10.95 3.31
CA ASP A 208 -8.53 10.77 2.35
C ASP A 208 -7.18 11.33 2.84
N MET A 209 -6.09 10.86 2.21
CA MET A 209 -4.73 11.25 2.62
C MET A 209 -4.47 12.76 2.46
N PRO A 210 -4.97 13.43 1.41
CA PRO A 210 -4.86 14.88 1.26
C PRO A 210 -5.45 15.69 2.42
N HIS A 211 -6.62 15.32 2.94
CA HIS A 211 -7.22 15.97 4.12
C HIS A 211 -6.38 15.73 5.38
N VAL A 212 -5.87 14.51 5.58
CA VAL A 212 -4.94 14.18 6.68
C VAL A 212 -3.68 15.06 6.61
N LEU A 213 -3.06 15.19 5.43
CA LEU A 213 -1.85 16.00 5.23
C LEU A 213 -2.12 17.51 5.41
N SER A 214 -3.26 17.99 4.91
CA SER A 214 -3.66 19.39 5.08
C SER A 214 -3.92 19.73 6.54
N PHE A 215 -4.61 18.85 7.28
CA PHE A 215 -4.86 19.01 8.71
C PHE A 215 -3.57 18.97 9.53
N LEU A 216 -2.65 18.05 9.20
CA LEU A 216 -1.35 17.98 9.84
C LEU A 216 -0.54 19.29 9.71
N GLY A 217 -0.76 20.05 8.62
CA GLY A 217 -0.14 21.35 8.37
C GLY A 217 -0.78 22.54 9.12
N ARG A 218 -1.88 22.35 9.83
CA ARG A 218 -2.57 23.40 10.60
C ARG A 218 -1.81 23.82 11.87
N LYS A 219 -2.28 24.86 12.56
CA LYS A 219 -1.64 25.30 13.82
C LYS A 219 -1.75 24.18 14.86
N TYR A 220 -0.76 24.07 15.75
CA TYR A 220 -0.79 23.04 16.79
C TYR A 220 -2.01 23.13 17.68
N SER A 221 -2.40 24.34 18.09
CA SER A 221 -3.59 24.53 18.92
C SER A 221 -4.83 23.96 18.23
N GLU A 222 -5.06 24.33 16.96
CA GLU A 222 -6.19 23.86 16.18
C GLU A 222 -6.24 22.32 16.11
N VAL A 223 -5.11 21.69 15.82
CA VAL A 223 -5.03 20.23 15.69
C VAL A 223 -5.24 19.52 17.03
N PHE A 224 -4.54 19.95 18.07
CA PHE A 224 -4.63 19.30 19.38
C PHE A 224 -5.98 19.54 20.05
N ASP A 225 -6.56 20.74 19.95
CA ASP A 225 -7.88 21.04 20.52
C ASP A 225 -8.95 20.12 19.93
N ILE A 226 -8.92 19.90 18.61
CA ILE A 226 -9.84 18.99 17.92
C ILE A 226 -9.56 17.53 18.32
N LEU A 227 -8.32 17.04 18.16
CA LEU A 227 -8.03 15.61 18.41
C LEU A 227 -8.23 15.20 19.88
N MET A 228 -8.11 16.12 20.83
CA MET A 228 -8.34 15.84 22.26
C MET A 228 -9.83 15.77 22.64
N MET A 229 -10.73 16.26 21.79
CA MET A 229 -12.18 16.14 21.98
C MET A 229 -12.73 14.78 21.51
N ASP A 230 -11.97 14.04 20.69
CA ASP A 230 -12.38 12.72 20.21
C ASP A 230 -11.94 11.60 21.17
N ASP A 231 -12.92 11.07 21.91
CA ASP A 231 -12.73 9.97 22.87
C ASP A 231 -12.17 8.69 22.20
N LYS A 232 -12.41 8.48 20.90
CA LYS A 232 -12.01 7.26 20.19
C LYS A 232 -10.49 7.16 19.98
N ILE A 233 -9.80 8.31 19.96
CA ILE A 233 -8.34 8.40 19.79
C ILE A 233 -7.60 8.81 21.07
N ALA A 234 -8.32 9.00 22.18
CA ALA A 234 -7.76 9.47 23.45
C ALA A 234 -6.56 8.64 23.93
N SER A 235 -6.54 7.34 23.66
CA SER A 235 -5.44 6.43 24.01
C SER A 235 -4.12 6.77 23.27
N LEU A 236 -4.18 7.16 22.00
CA LEU A 236 -3.02 7.60 21.21
C LEU A 236 -2.60 9.02 21.57
N MET A 237 -3.55 9.85 21.99
CA MET A 237 -3.32 11.25 22.34
C MET A 237 -2.80 11.44 23.77
N ALA A 238 -2.92 10.44 24.66
CA ALA A 238 -2.51 10.52 26.06
C ALA A 238 -1.08 11.05 26.30
N PRO A 239 -0.04 10.64 25.54
CA PRO A 239 1.33 11.17 25.72
C PRO A 239 1.46 12.66 25.39
N PHE A 240 0.59 13.18 24.52
CA PHE A 240 0.59 14.58 24.10
C PHE A 240 -0.23 15.47 25.02
N LYS A 241 -1.27 14.90 25.66
CA LYS A 241 -2.20 15.64 26.50
C LYS A 241 -1.48 16.39 27.61
N SER A 242 -0.59 15.72 28.33
CA SER A 242 0.19 16.33 29.41
C SER A 242 1.11 17.46 28.91
N ALA A 243 1.77 17.27 27.76
CA ALA A 243 2.63 18.29 27.18
C ALA A 243 1.83 19.51 26.68
N TYR A 244 0.64 19.27 26.10
CA TYR A 244 -0.25 20.31 25.60
C TYR A 244 -0.90 21.13 26.74
N GLU A 245 -1.43 20.47 27.76
CA GLU A 245 -2.02 21.12 28.94
C GLU A 245 -0.98 21.96 29.72
N ASN A 246 0.26 21.48 29.80
CA ASN A 246 1.36 22.20 30.44
C ASN A 246 2.00 23.26 29.53
N LYS A 247 1.47 23.48 28.31
CA LYS A 247 2.00 24.42 27.31
C LYS A 247 3.49 24.21 27.00
N ALA A 248 3.93 22.95 27.01
CA ALA A 248 5.30 22.54 26.72
C ALA A 248 5.54 22.45 25.20
N ASN A 249 5.53 23.61 24.53
CA ASN A 249 5.64 23.70 23.07
C ASN A 249 6.90 23.04 22.50
N ASP A 250 8.05 23.21 23.16
CA ASP A 250 9.32 22.62 22.71
C ASP A 250 9.27 21.08 22.72
N GLN A 251 8.55 20.50 23.69
CA GLN A 251 8.36 19.05 23.78
C GLN A 251 7.43 18.54 22.68
N LEU A 252 6.33 19.26 22.42
CA LEU A 252 5.41 18.93 21.32
C LEU A 252 6.13 19.02 19.98
N GLU A 253 6.90 20.09 19.74
CA GLU A 253 7.69 20.27 18.52
C GLU A 253 8.69 19.12 18.32
N GLY A 254 9.35 18.67 19.40
CA GLY A 254 10.22 17.49 19.36
C GLY A 254 9.49 16.19 18.98
N MET A 255 8.22 16.04 19.37
CA MET A 255 7.42 14.83 19.11
C MET A 255 6.83 14.78 17.70
N VAL A 256 6.38 15.90 17.14
CA VAL A 256 5.63 15.92 15.86
C VAL A 256 6.26 16.78 14.77
N GLY A 257 7.25 17.63 15.08
CA GLY A 257 7.90 18.52 14.12
C GLY A 257 8.54 17.76 12.96
N THR A 258 9.29 16.70 13.25
CA THR A 258 9.88 15.83 12.22
C THR A 258 8.84 15.19 11.30
N LEU A 259 7.71 14.76 11.86
CA LEU A 259 6.59 14.23 11.08
C LEU A 259 6.03 15.31 10.14
N ARG A 260 5.81 16.53 10.63
CA ARG A 260 5.29 17.64 9.80
C ARG A 260 6.23 17.99 8.66
N VAL A 261 7.53 18.08 8.93
CA VAL A 261 8.54 18.37 7.90
C VAL A 261 8.55 17.28 6.83
N ASN A 262 8.53 16.01 7.24
CA ASN A 262 8.53 14.88 6.30
C ASN A 262 7.22 14.78 5.51
N ALA A 263 6.07 14.98 6.16
CA ALA A 263 4.75 14.93 5.52
C ALA A 263 4.55 16.08 4.53
N ALA A 264 5.11 17.27 4.79
CA ALA A 264 5.07 18.40 3.86
C ALA A 264 5.71 18.09 2.50
N ARG A 265 6.65 17.13 2.44
CA ARG A 265 7.28 16.69 1.20
C ARG A 265 6.35 15.87 0.30
N LEU A 266 5.28 15.31 0.86
CA LEU A 266 4.27 14.52 0.13
C LEU A 266 3.18 15.40 -0.50
N VAL A 267 3.14 16.68 -0.12
CA VAL A 267 2.08 17.61 -0.51
C VAL A 267 2.39 18.13 -1.91
N SER A 268 1.63 17.67 -2.90
CA SER A 268 1.64 18.22 -4.26
C SER A 268 0.23 18.18 -4.88
N PRO A 269 -0.07 19.04 -5.87
CA PRO A 269 -1.33 19.00 -6.60
C PRO A 269 -1.63 17.62 -7.22
N GLU A 270 -0.61 16.94 -7.75
CA GLU A 270 -0.71 15.60 -8.34
C GLU A 270 -1.02 14.54 -7.29
N ALA A 271 -0.30 14.54 -6.16
CA ALA A 271 -0.57 13.62 -5.06
C ALA A 271 -1.98 13.81 -4.49
N TYR A 272 -2.42 15.06 -4.35
CA TYR A 272 -3.77 15.39 -3.89
C TYR A 272 -4.82 14.91 -4.88
N TRP A 273 -4.59 15.11 -6.18
CA TRP A 273 -5.49 14.63 -7.22
C TRP A 273 -5.62 13.10 -7.22
N VAL A 274 -4.50 12.38 -7.19
CA VAL A 274 -4.50 10.91 -7.20
C VAL A 274 -5.18 10.36 -5.94
N PHE A 275 -4.96 10.96 -4.77
CA PHE A 275 -5.48 10.42 -3.51
C PHE A 275 -6.88 10.85 -3.09
N THR A 276 -7.51 11.80 -3.80
CA THR A 276 -8.88 12.25 -3.50
C THR A 276 -9.97 11.54 -4.31
N GLY A 277 -9.61 10.65 -5.23
CA GLY A 277 -10.57 9.82 -5.96
C GLY A 277 -10.55 8.36 -5.49
N ASP A 278 -11.49 7.56 -5.98
CA ASP A 278 -11.59 6.12 -5.70
C ASP A 278 -12.12 5.40 -6.95
N ASP A 279 -11.31 5.37 -8.01
CA ASP A 279 -11.73 4.84 -9.31
C ASP A 279 -11.74 3.31 -9.35
N PHE A 280 -11.07 2.64 -8.41
CA PHE A 280 -11.03 1.17 -8.28
C PHE A 280 -10.64 0.70 -6.87
N ASP A 281 -11.02 -0.53 -6.52
CA ASP A 281 -10.65 -1.17 -5.24
C ASP A 281 -9.22 -1.76 -5.31
N LEU A 282 -8.40 -1.50 -4.27
CA LEU A 282 -7.04 -2.02 -4.12
C LEU A 282 -6.99 -3.55 -3.94
N LYS A 283 -8.12 -4.20 -3.67
CA LYS A 283 -8.29 -5.65 -3.76
C LYS A 283 -8.35 -6.09 -5.22
N ILE A 284 -7.22 -5.93 -5.91
CA ILE A 284 -7.03 -6.32 -7.32
C ILE A 284 -7.26 -7.81 -7.59
N SER A 285 -7.32 -8.60 -6.52
CA SER A 285 -7.49 -10.04 -6.49
C SER A 285 -8.93 -10.50 -6.25
N ASP A 286 -9.88 -9.56 -6.29
CA ASP A 286 -11.29 -9.87 -6.13
C ASP A 286 -11.80 -10.75 -7.29
N PRO A 287 -12.48 -11.89 -7.03
CA PRO A 287 -13.06 -12.72 -8.08
C PRO A 287 -14.11 -12.02 -8.95
N VAL A 288 -14.80 -11.00 -8.41
CA VAL A 288 -15.87 -10.27 -9.10
C VAL A 288 -15.32 -9.18 -10.00
N SER A 289 -14.28 -8.47 -9.56
CA SER A 289 -13.68 -7.34 -10.27
C SER A 289 -12.14 -7.34 -10.16
N PRO A 290 -11.45 -8.34 -10.74
CA PRO A 290 -10.00 -8.42 -10.64
C PRO A 290 -9.32 -7.35 -11.48
N SER A 291 -8.03 -7.08 -11.24
CA SER A 291 -7.30 -6.14 -12.07
C SER A 291 -5.79 -6.40 -12.16
N TYR A 292 -5.24 -6.05 -13.29
CA TYR A 292 -3.82 -5.76 -13.46
C TYR A 292 -3.59 -4.37 -12.87
N LEU A 293 -2.54 -4.23 -12.06
CA LEU A 293 -2.15 -2.96 -11.47
C LEU A 293 -0.68 -2.69 -11.76
N VAL A 294 -0.40 -1.50 -12.29
CA VAL A 294 0.93 -0.91 -12.37
C VAL A 294 1.05 0.16 -11.28
N ILE A 295 2.09 0.07 -10.47
CA ILE A 295 2.52 1.18 -9.60
C ILE A 295 3.74 1.80 -10.27
N ALA A 296 3.60 3.01 -10.79
CA ALA A 296 4.65 3.71 -11.50
C ALA A 296 5.56 4.44 -10.51
N ASN A 297 6.85 4.44 -10.81
CA ASN A 297 7.82 5.31 -10.17
C ASN A 297 8.57 6.15 -11.21
N ASP A 298 9.20 7.21 -10.71
CA ASP A 298 10.11 8.05 -11.46
C ASP A 298 11.45 8.12 -10.70
N PRO A 299 12.57 7.62 -11.27
CA PRO A 299 13.88 7.66 -10.64
C PRO A 299 14.33 9.06 -10.22
N GLU A 300 13.88 10.11 -10.91
CA GLU A 300 14.24 11.50 -10.57
C GLU A 300 13.53 12.00 -9.30
N LYS A 301 12.39 11.40 -8.94
CA LYS A 301 11.51 11.80 -7.83
C LYS A 301 11.31 10.68 -6.81
N GLU A 302 12.23 9.71 -6.79
CA GLU A 302 12.10 8.44 -6.08
C GLU A 302 11.73 8.60 -4.60
N GLN A 303 12.37 9.52 -3.88
CA GLN A 303 12.16 9.62 -2.43
C GLN A 303 10.72 10.02 -2.05
N VAL A 304 10.13 10.95 -2.80
CA VAL A 304 8.75 11.42 -2.55
C VAL A 304 7.75 10.36 -3.04
N ILE A 305 7.92 9.89 -4.27
CA ILE A 305 6.98 8.95 -4.91
C ILE A 305 7.04 7.58 -4.24
N GLY A 306 8.21 7.11 -3.83
CA GLY A 306 8.40 5.86 -3.10
C GLY A 306 7.60 5.81 -1.79
N SER A 307 7.45 6.95 -1.11
CA SER A 307 6.64 7.06 0.11
C SER A 307 5.13 7.00 -0.18
N LEU A 308 4.67 7.69 -1.23
CA LEU A 308 3.27 7.64 -1.69
C LEU A 308 2.91 6.22 -2.16
N ASN A 309 3.79 5.59 -2.95
CA ASN A 309 3.62 4.22 -3.43
C ASN A 309 3.64 3.19 -2.30
N ALA A 310 4.44 3.40 -1.25
CA ALA A 310 4.46 2.52 -0.07
C ALA A 310 3.10 2.49 0.64
N LEU A 311 2.37 3.62 0.69
CA LEU A 311 1.02 3.66 1.25
C LEU A 311 0.05 2.77 0.47
N VAL A 312 0.05 2.89 -0.86
CA VAL A 312 -0.78 2.09 -1.77
C VAL A 312 -0.45 0.61 -1.65
N LEU A 313 0.84 0.29 -1.69
CA LEU A 313 1.36 -1.06 -1.61
C LEU A 313 0.98 -1.74 -0.30
N ASN A 314 1.11 -1.05 0.84
CA ASN A 314 0.79 -1.61 2.15
C ASN A 314 -0.68 -2.06 2.22
N ARG A 315 -1.59 -1.23 1.71
CA ARG A 315 -3.01 -1.57 1.67
C ARG A 315 -3.27 -2.74 0.72
N LEU A 316 -2.67 -2.72 -0.48
CA LEU A 316 -2.79 -3.82 -1.44
C LEU A 316 -2.35 -5.15 -0.83
N ILE A 317 -1.20 -5.18 -0.14
CA ILE A 317 -0.64 -6.38 0.49
C ILE A 317 -1.62 -6.99 1.49
N THR A 318 -2.23 -6.16 2.34
CA THR A 318 -3.22 -6.63 3.32
C THR A 318 -4.46 -7.22 2.64
N ARG A 319 -4.86 -6.70 1.48
CA ARG A 319 -6.02 -7.20 0.73
C ARG A 319 -5.73 -8.51 0.00
N VAL A 320 -4.58 -8.65 -0.66
CA VAL A 320 -4.22 -9.89 -1.38
C VAL A 320 -3.96 -11.06 -0.42
N ASN A 321 -3.54 -10.79 0.82
CA ASN A 321 -3.34 -11.82 1.85
C ASN A 321 -4.62 -12.22 2.61
N SER A 322 -5.79 -11.79 2.13
CA SER A 322 -7.07 -12.27 2.64
C SER A 322 -7.55 -13.54 1.89
N LYS A 323 -8.50 -14.26 2.48
CA LYS A 323 -9.06 -15.49 1.88
C LYS A 323 -10.05 -15.16 0.75
N GLY A 324 -10.23 -16.11 -0.16
CA GLY A 324 -11.22 -16.00 -1.25
C GLY A 324 -10.74 -15.21 -2.47
N ASN A 325 -9.44 -14.88 -2.54
CA ASN A 325 -8.83 -14.21 -3.67
C ASN A 325 -8.48 -15.17 -4.82
N ILE A 326 -8.43 -14.64 -6.04
CA ILE A 326 -7.79 -15.33 -7.18
C ILE A 326 -6.26 -15.33 -7.01
N PRO A 327 -5.52 -16.24 -7.68
CA PRO A 327 -4.06 -16.20 -7.68
C PRO A 327 -3.52 -14.86 -8.19
N VAL A 328 -2.49 -14.32 -7.53
CA VAL A 328 -1.91 -13.00 -7.86
C VAL A 328 -0.41 -13.12 -7.97
N SER A 329 0.17 -12.40 -8.93
CA SER A 329 1.61 -12.14 -8.96
C SER A 329 1.90 -10.68 -8.56
N ILE A 330 2.87 -10.50 -7.67
CA ILE A 330 3.46 -9.21 -7.29
C ILE A 330 4.90 -9.21 -7.80
N ILE A 331 5.22 -8.30 -8.71
CA ILE A 331 6.55 -8.16 -9.30
C ILE A 331 7.07 -6.76 -8.95
N VAL A 332 8.25 -6.72 -8.35
CA VAL A 332 8.91 -5.48 -7.93
C VAL A 332 10.25 -5.39 -8.65
N ASP A 333 10.41 -4.43 -9.56
CA ASP A 333 11.62 -4.31 -10.39
C ASP A 333 12.87 -3.94 -9.56
N GLU A 334 12.74 -2.95 -8.67
CA GLU A 334 13.83 -2.47 -7.82
C GLU A 334 13.34 -2.29 -6.37
N LEU A 335 13.40 -3.36 -5.59
CA LEU A 335 12.93 -3.42 -4.21
C LEU A 335 13.51 -2.34 -3.27
N PRO A 336 14.82 -2.00 -3.32
CA PRO A 336 15.42 -0.94 -2.49
C PRO A 336 14.68 0.40 -2.57
N THR A 337 14.08 0.71 -3.73
CA THR A 337 13.43 2.01 -3.98
C THR A 337 12.03 2.11 -3.34
N LEU A 338 11.43 0.98 -2.96
CA LEU A 338 10.11 0.91 -2.33
C LEU A 338 10.21 0.41 -0.89
N TYR A 339 9.45 0.99 0.05
CA TYR A 339 9.42 0.46 1.44
C TYR A 339 8.31 -0.57 1.57
N PHE A 340 8.64 -1.80 2.00
CA PHE A 340 7.66 -2.80 2.39
C PHE A 340 7.61 -2.93 3.91
N HIS A 341 6.54 -2.42 4.52
CA HIS A 341 6.28 -2.70 5.92
C HIS A 341 6.00 -4.20 6.11
N LYS A 342 6.77 -4.85 6.98
CA LYS A 342 6.64 -6.29 7.30
C LYS A 342 6.59 -7.18 6.06
N ILE A 343 7.55 -7.00 5.15
CA ILE A 343 7.68 -7.83 3.94
C ILE A 343 7.71 -9.33 4.23
N ASP A 344 8.22 -9.72 5.39
CA ASP A 344 8.23 -11.09 5.90
C ASP A 344 6.83 -11.68 6.07
N ARG A 345 5.84 -10.89 6.50
CA ARG A 345 4.45 -11.34 6.60
C ARG A 345 3.84 -11.61 5.22
N LEU A 346 4.14 -10.75 4.24
CA LEU A 346 3.69 -10.94 2.86
C LEU A 346 4.24 -12.28 2.33
N ILE A 347 5.56 -12.47 2.37
CA ILE A 347 6.18 -13.66 1.78
C ILE A 347 5.78 -14.92 2.57
N GLY A 348 5.74 -14.84 3.91
CA GLY A 348 5.42 -15.99 4.77
C GLY A 348 4.00 -16.54 4.63
N THR A 349 3.02 -15.69 4.27
CA THR A 349 1.61 -16.11 4.07
C THR A 349 1.20 -16.18 2.59
N ALA A 350 2.09 -15.79 1.67
CA ALA A 350 1.82 -15.76 0.24
C ALA A 350 1.38 -17.13 -0.31
N ARG A 351 2.01 -18.24 0.13
CA ARG A 351 1.73 -19.59 -0.40
C ARG A 351 0.28 -20.03 -0.16
N SER A 352 -0.24 -19.88 1.06
CA SER A 352 -1.62 -20.28 1.39
C SER A 352 -2.67 -19.42 0.66
N ASN A 353 -2.31 -18.18 0.34
CA ASN A 353 -3.16 -17.23 -0.39
C ASN A 353 -2.92 -17.23 -1.91
N LYS A 354 -2.08 -18.14 -2.45
CA LYS A 354 -1.73 -18.24 -3.88
C LYS A 354 -1.16 -16.93 -4.46
N VAL A 355 -0.37 -16.23 -3.66
CA VAL A 355 0.37 -15.04 -4.07
C VAL A 355 1.80 -15.46 -4.46
N ALA A 356 2.24 -15.06 -5.65
CA ALA A 356 3.62 -15.22 -6.10
C ALA A 356 4.33 -13.87 -6.03
N VAL A 357 5.42 -13.77 -5.29
CA VAL A 357 6.19 -12.53 -5.12
C VAL A 357 7.54 -12.68 -5.83
N THR A 358 7.87 -11.72 -6.70
CA THR A 358 9.15 -11.61 -7.40
C THR A 358 9.78 -10.27 -7.05
N LEU A 359 11.01 -10.30 -6.52
CA LEU A 359 11.71 -9.14 -5.99
C LEU A 359 13.04 -8.99 -6.76
N GLY A 360 13.17 -7.91 -7.51
CA GLY A 360 14.41 -7.50 -8.17
C GLY A 360 15.19 -6.50 -7.32
N PHE A 361 16.52 -6.64 -7.32
CA PHE A 361 17.47 -5.70 -6.73
C PHE A 361 18.86 -5.99 -7.32
N GLN A 362 19.81 -5.05 -7.20
CA GLN A 362 21.11 -5.17 -7.86
C GLN A 362 22.12 -5.97 -7.03
N GLU A 363 22.36 -5.57 -5.77
CA GLU A 363 23.34 -6.21 -4.88
C GLU A 363 22.87 -6.22 -3.42
N LEU A 364 23.36 -7.17 -2.62
CA LEU A 364 22.96 -7.31 -1.20
C LEU A 364 23.20 -6.06 -0.34
N PRO A 365 24.32 -5.32 -0.47
CA PRO A 365 24.54 -4.14 0.38
C PRO A 365 23.53 -3.02 0.15
N GLN A 366 22.99 -2.89 -1.07
CA GLN A 366 21.91 -1.94 -1.35
C GLN A 366 20.64 -2.35 -0.59
N LEU A 367 20.34 -3.64 -0.59
CA LEU A 367 19.21 -4.18 0.17
C LEU A 367 19.42 -4.01 1.69
N GLU A 368 20.64 -4.23 2.20
CA GLU A 368 20.97 -4.00 3.62
C GLU A 368 20.85 -2.52 4.01
N ALA A 369 21.25 -1.59 3.14
CA ALA A 369 21.15 -0.16 3.42
C ALA A 369 19.69 0.29 3.67
N ASP A 370 18.74 -0.23 2.88
CA ASP A 370 17.34 0.18 2.96
C ASP A 370 16.49 -0.65 3.95
N TYR A 371 16.78 -1.94 4.10
CA TYR A 371 16.00 -2.85 4.95
C TYR A 371 16.70 -3.22 6.26
N GLY A 372 17.95 -2.80 6.43
CA GLY A 372 18.81 -3.25 7.51
C GLY A 372 19.18 -4.72 7.39
N LYS A 373 20.17 -5.13 8.19
CA LYS A 373 20.68 -6.51 8.19
C LYS A 373 19.61 -7.56 8.45
N VAL A 374 18.72 -7.29 9.41
CA VAL A 374 17.64 -8.22 9.78
C VAL A 374 16.61 -8.34 8.65
N GLY A 375 16.24 -7.23 8.01
CA GLY A 375 15.29 -7.24 6.90
C GLY A 375 15.83 -7.97 5.68
N MET A 376 17.09 -7.69 5.31
CA MET A 376 17.79 -8.40 4.23
C MET A 376 17.79 -9.92 4.46
N GLN A 377 18.20 -10.38 5.65
CA GLN A 377 18.27 -11.81 5.96
C GLN A 377 16.91 -12.50 5.88
N LYS A 378 15.83 -11.83 6.33
CA LYS A 378 14.46 -12.36 6.18
C LYS A 378 14.07 -12.54 4.72
N ILE A 379 14.39 -11.57 3.85
CA ILE A 379 14.06 -11.64 2.42
C ILE A 379 14.82 -12.81 1.77
N ILE A 380 16.14 -12.87 1.98
CA ILE A 380 17.00 -13.92 1.43
C ILE A 380 16.56 -15.31 1.86
N THR A 381 16.27 -15.50 3.15
CA THR A 381 15.96 -16.83 3.70
C THR A 381 14.55 -17.33 3.34
N THR A 382 13.61 -16.43 3.06
CA THR A 382 12.23 -16.82 2.74
C THR A 382 12.03 -17.09 1.24
N CYS A 383 12.82 -16.44 0.37
CA CYS A 383 12.71 -16.61 -1.07
C CYS A 383 13.40 -17.91 -1.53
N GLY A 384 12.60 -18.95 -1.82
CA GLY A 384 13.15 -20.25 -2.23
C GLY A 384 13.67 -20.31 -3.67
N ASN A 385 13.21 -19.42 -4.55
CA ASN A 385 13.69 -19.31 -5.93
C ASN A 385 14.64 -18.12 -6.04
N ILE A 386 15.86 -18.39 -6.48
CA ILE A 386 16.91 -17.39 -6.66
C ILE A 386 17.30 -17.39 -8.14
N PHE A 387 17.27 -16.22 -8.76
CA PHE A 387 17.79 -15.95 -10.08
C PHE A 387 18.84 -14.85 -9.96
N MET A 388 20.06 -15.11 -10.40
CA MET A 388 21.15 -14.14 -10.34
C MET A 388 21.85 -14.00 -11.68
N GLY A 389 22.09 -12.75 -12.06
CA GLY A 389 23.05 -12.37 -13.09
C GLY A 389 24.45 -12.19 -12.48
N ALA A 390 25.33 -11.54 -13.23
CA ALA A 390 26.68 -11.25 -12.75
C ALA A 390 26.62 -10.31 -11.54
N ALA A 391 27.41 -10.60 -10.50
CA ALA A 391 27.55 -9.77 -9.31
C ALA A 391 29.01 -9.37 -9.12
N ARG A 392 29.27 -8.17 -8.57
CA ARG A 392 30.65 -7.69 -8.38
C ARG A 392 31.00 -7.51 -6.92
N ASN A 393 30.01 -7.25 -6.08
CA ASN A 393 30.23 -7.07 -4.67
C ASN A 393 30.69 -8.37 -3.99
N LYS A 394 31.74 -8.23 -3.15
CA LYS A 394 32.33 -9.33 -2.38
C LYS A 394 31.29 -10.07 -1.54
N GLU A 395 30.43 -9.36 -0.83
CA GLU A 395 29.42 -9.97 0.05
C GLU A 395 28.39 -10.77 -0.75
N THR A 396 27.92 -10.22 -1.88
CA THR A 396 26.96 -10.91 -2.75
C THR A 396 27.59 -12.17 -3.37
N LEU A 397 28.86 -12.08 -3.77
CA LEU A 397 29.61 -13.22 -4.31
C LEU A 397 29.87 -14.31 -3.26
N GLU A 398 30.24 -13.92 -2.04
CA GLU A 398 30.44 -14.84 -0.93
C GLU A 398 29.12 -15.53 -0.54
N TRP A 399 28.03 -14.78 -0.43
CA TRP A 399 26.69 -15.33 -0.18
C TRP A 399 26.29 -16.34 -1.26
N ALA A 400 26.42 -15.97 -2.54
CA ALA A 400 26.05 -16.87 -3.62
C ALA A 400 26.90 -18.15 -3.62
N GLN A 401 28.21 -18.03 -3.47
CA GLN A 401 29.12 -19.17 -3.45
C GLN A 401 28.87 -20.09 -2.24
N ASN A 402 28.68 -19.51 -1.04
CA ASN A 402 28.61 -20.27 0.20
C ASN A 402 27.20 -20.77 0.53
N ASP A 403 26.21 -19.87 0.46
CA ASP A 403 24.86 -20.14 0.95
C ASP A 403 23.95 -20.69 -0.16
N VAL A 404 24.09 -20.21 -1.40
CA VAL A 404 23.29 -20.71 -2.54
C VAL A 404 23.94 -21.95 -3.15
N PHE A 405 25.17 -21.86 -3.64
CA PHE A 405 25.81 -22.98 -4.36
C PHE A 405 26.47 -23.99 -3.44
N GLY A 406 27.14 -23.54 -2.39
CA GLY A 406 27.88 -24.40 -1.47
C GLY A 406 29.00 -25.19 -2.14
N LYS A 407 29.48 -26.22 -1.43
CA LYS A 407 30.52 -27.13 -1.90
C LYS A 407 29.92 -28.45 -2.36
N ALA A 408 30.52 -29.01 -3.40
CA ALA A 408 30.22 -30.34 -3.90
C ALA A 408 31.53 -31.14 -4.00
N LYS A 409 31.41 -32.46 -3.87
CA LYS A 409 32.54 -33.37 -4.05
C LYS A 409 32.95 -33.33 -5.52
N GLN A 410 34.20 -32.98 -5.79
CA GLN A 410 34.77 -32.94 -7.13
C GLN A 410 35.89 -33.96 -7.25
N THR A 411 35.80 -34.78 -8.30
CA THR A 411 36.80 -35.80 -8.63
C THR A 411 37.82 -35.20 -9.58
N SER A 412 39.06 -35.06 -9.11
CA SER A 412 40.19 -34.58 -9.89
C SER A 412 40.99 -35.77 -10.39
N THR A 413 41.14 -35.88 -11.71
CA THR A 413 41.98 -36.89 -12.34
C THR A 413 43.29 -36.25 -12.79
N SER A 414 44.40 -36.65 -12.18
CA SER A 414 45.74 -36.23 -12.57
C SER A 414 46.40 -37.32 -13.42
N ILE A 415 46.87 -36.95 -14.61
CA ILE A 415 47.55 -37.85 -15.53
C ILE A 415 49.01 -37.42 -15.61
N THR A 416 49.91 -38.27 -15.13
CA THR A 416 51.36 -38.08 -15.24
C THR A 416 51.89 -38.98 -16.35
N ILE A 417 52.48 -38.39 -17.39
CA ILE A 417 53.03 -39.10 -18.54
C ILE A 417 54.56 -39.08 -18.47
N ASN A 418 55.17 -40.27 -18.45
CA ASN A 418 56.61 -40.47 -18.58
C ASN A 418 56.88 -41.37 -19.79
N ASP A 419 58.10 -41.35 -20.36
CA ASP A 419 58.48 -42.06 -21.60
C ASP A 419 58.11 -43.56 -21.65
N GLN A 420 57.88 -44.19 -20.50
CA GLN A 420 57.56 -45.62 -20.38
C GLN A 420 56.20 -45.92 -19.71
N LYS A 421 55.52 -44.95 -19.09
CA LYS A 421 54.29 -45.21 -18.34
C LYS A 421 53.40 -43.97 -18.20
N ILE A 422 52.10 -44.17 -18.38
CA ILE A 422 51.05 -43.23 -18.02
C ILE A 422 50.52 -43.64 -16.63
N SER A 423 50.58 -42.73 -15.66
CA SER A 423 50.03 -42.92 -14.32
C SER A 423 48.83 -42.01 -14.14
N THR A 424 47.68 -42.58 -13.80
CA THR A 424 46.46 -41.82 -13.51
C THR A 424 46.19 -41.89 -12.01
N SER A 425 46.13 -40.74 -11.35
CA SER A 425 45.74 -40.60 -9.95
C SER A 425 44.38 -39.92 -9.89
N ILE A 426 43.44 -40.52 -9.17
CA ILE A 426 42.10 -39.97 -8.94
C ILE A 426 42.03 -39.54 -7.49
N SER A 427 41.76 -38.27 -7.25
CA SER A 427 41.56 -37.72 -5.92
C SER A 427 40.21 -37.02 -5.82
N GLU A 428 39.60 -37.09 -4.65
CA GLU A 428 38.32 -36.44 -4.39
C GLU A 428 38.53 -35.32 -3.38
N LYS A 429 38.00 -34.13 -3.69
CA LYS A 429 38.06 -32.97 -2.80
C LYS A 429 36.71 -32.27 -2.76
N MET A 430 36.37 -31.70 -1.62
CA MET A 430 35.22 -30.80 -1.50
C MET A 430 35.62 -29.42 -2.04
N ASP A 431 35.00 -28.99 -3.13
CA ASP A 431 35.26 -27.70 -3.77
C ASP A 431 33.93 -26.98 -4.06
N TYR A 432 33.98 -25.67 -4.29
CA TYR A 432 32.76 -24.90 -4.57
C TYR A 432 32.13 -25.34 -5.89
N LEU A 433 30.81 -25.56 -5.89
CA LEU A 433 30.07 -25.96 -7.10
C LEU A 433 30.19 -24.87 -8.18
N VAL A 434 30.00 -23.61 -7.79
CA VAL A 434 30.23 -22.43 -8.62
C VAL A 434 31.09 -21.44 -7.83
N PRO A 435 32.37 -21.24 -8.20
CA PRO A 435 33.22 -20.25 -7.56
C PRO A 435 32.76 -18.81 -7.81
N ALA A 436 32.99 -17.92 -6.84
CA ALA A 436 32.68 -16.49 -6.92
C ALA A 436 33.22 -15.83 -8.21
N ALA A 437 34.45 -16.16 -8.62
CA ALA A 437 35.03 -15.63 -9.86
C ALA A 437 34.18 -15.97 -11.11
N LYS A 438 33.62 -17.19 -11.18
CA LYS A 438 32.74 -17.56 -12.31
C LYS A 438 31.44 -16.78 -12.33
N ILE A 439 30.91 -16.41 -11.15
CA ILE A 439 29.70 -15.59 -11.02
C ILE A 439 30.02 -14.14 -11.44
N ALA A 440 31.16 -13.61 -11.01
CA ALA A 440 31.60 -12.26 -11.36
C ALA A 440 31.86 -12.08 -12.86
N ASP A 441 32.43 -13.11 -13.50
CA ASP A 441 32.78 -13.10 -14.92
C ASP A 441 31.63 -13.57 -15.84
N MET A 442 30.41 -13.72 -15.32
CA MET A 442 29.27 -14.13 -16.15
C MET A 442 28.98 -13.08 -17.23
N ALA A 443 28.97 -13.55 -18.49
CA ALA A 443 28.53 -12.72 -19.61
C ALA A 443 27.00 -12.53 -19.59
N THR A 444 26.51 -11.48 -20.25
CA THR A 444 25.07 -11.25 -20.44
C THR A 444 24.39 -12.49 -21.03
N GLY A 445 23.24 -12.85 -20.46
CA GLY A 445 22.50 -14.05 -20.84
C GLY A 445 22.96 -15.31 -20.12
N TRP A 446 23.94 -15.25 -19.20
CA TRP A 446 24.13 -16.31 -18.21
C TRP A 446 23.30 -16.03 -16.97
N LEU A 447 22.72 -17.09 -16.41
CA LEU A 447 21.99 -17.07 -15.17
C LEU A 447 22.52 -18.16 -14.26
N ALA A 448 22.53 -17.84 -12.97
CA ALA A 448 22.81 -18.81 -11.94
C ALA A 448 21.74 -18.72 -10.85
N GLY A 449 21.60 -19.76 -10.03
CA GLY A 449 20.78 -19.68 -8.84
C GLY A 449 20.27 -21.04 -8.39
N GLN A 450 19.13 -21.03 -7.73
CA GLN A 450 18.50 -22.22 -7.16
C GLN A 450 16.98 -22.14 -7.33
N ALA A 451 16.37 -23.25 -7.72
CA ALA A 451 14.93 -23.41 -7.65
C ALA A 451 14.51 -24.09 -6.34
N ALA A 452 13.40 -23.62 -5.76
CA ALA A 452 12.75 -24.27 -4.64
C ALA A 452 12.21 -25.64 -5.05
N ARG A 453 12.32 -26.63 -4.16
CA ARG A 453 11.71 -27.95 -4.37
C ARG A 453 10.31 -28.00 -3.76
N ASP A 454 9.41 -28.68 -4.45
CA ASP A 454 8.17 -29.14 -3.84
C ASP A 454 8.40 -30.49 -3.12
N PHE A 455 7.46 -30.84 -2.25
CA PHE A 455 7.47 -32.11 -1.51
C PHE A 455 7.48 -33.30 -2.48
N THR A 456 8.56 -34.08 -2.44
CA THR A 456 8.62 -35.43 -3.01
C THR A 456 8.35 -36.44 -1.91
N ALA A 457 7.32 -37.28 -2.08
CA ALA A 457 7.04 -38.36 -1.13
C ALA A 457 8.15 -39.41 -1.19
N THR A 458 8.69 -39.79 -0.04
CA THR A 458 9.72 -40.83 0.06
C THR A 458 9.14 -42.19 -0.31
N ASP A 459 9.68 -42.81 -1.36
CA ASP A 459 9.33 -44.17 -1.75
C ASP A 459 9.75 -45.13 -0.63
N GLU A 460 8.82 -45.96 -0.13
CA GLU A 460 9.07 -46.90 0.98
C GLU A 460 10.25 -47.86 0.69
N LYS A 461 10.59 -48.07 -0.59
CA LYS A 461 11.73 -48.90 -1.03
C LYS A 461 13.11 -48.25 -0.77
N MET A 462 13.17 -46.92 -0.58
CA MET A 462 14.41 -46.19 -0.26
C MET A 462 14.85 -46.35 1.21
N LEU A 463 14.00 -46.91 2.08
CA LEU A 463 14.31 -47.11 3.50
C LEU A 463 15.32 -48.25 3.76
N SER A 464 15.50 -49.17 2.80
CA SER A 464 16.36 -50.34 3.00
C SER A 464 17.79 -50.20 2.48
N HIS A 465 18.06 -49.33 1.49
CA HIS A 465 19.39 -48.99 0.95
C HIS A 465 19.37 -47.49 0.63
N PHE A 466 19.81 -46.65 1.57
CA PHE A 466 19.77 -45.20 1.42
C PHE A 466 21.11 -44.70 0.89
N ASP A 467 21.20 -44.47 -0.42
CA ASP A 467 22.28 -43.68 -1.01
C ASP A 467 21.75 -42.26 -1.26
N ILE A 468 22.27 -41.31 -0.47
CA ILE A 468 21.85 -39.90 -0.50
C ILE A 468 22.13 -39.29 -1.87
N GLU A 469 23.16 -39.76 -2.59
CA GLU A 469 23.57 -39.13 -3.86
C GLU A 469 22.69 -39.54 -5.06
N ASP A 470 22.17 -40.78 -5.06
CA ASP A 470 21.38 -41.35 -6.17
C ASP A 470 19.86 -41.18 -5.99
N SER A 471 19.41 -40.79 -4.80
CA SER A 471 18.00 -40.54 -4.55
C SER A 471 17.52 -39.30 -5.31
N GLU A 472 16.39 -39.42 -6.01
CA GLU A 472 15.74 -38.30 -6.69
C GLU A 472 15.39 -37.16 -5.72
N GLU A 473 15.26 -37.47 -4.42
CA GLU A 473 15.03 -36.51 -3.35
C GLU A 473 16.22 -35.57 -3.10
N PHE A 474 17.42 -35.86 -3.63
CA PHE A 474 18.65 -35.09 -3.38
C PHE A 474 19.26 -34.45 -4.65
N LYS A 475 18.75 -34.74 -5.86
CA LYS A 475 19.19 -34.12 -7.14
C LYS A 475 19.23 -32.59 -7.08
N THR A 476 20.40 -31.99 -7.27
CA THR A 476 20.62 -30.53 -7.15
C THR A 476 19.60 -29.68 -7.93
N THR A 477 19.01 -28.67 -7.29
CA THR A 477 18.17 -27.64 -7.95
C THR A 477 18.93 -26.38 -8.31
N LYS A 478 20.25 -26.43 -8.15
CA LYS A 478 21.15 -25.32 -8.44
C LYS A 478 21.45 -25.35 -9.93
N TYR A 479 21.41 -24.19 -10.57
CA TYR A 479 21.68 -24.06 -11.99
C TYR A 479 22.72 -22.97 -12.24
N PHE A 480 23.51 -23.20 -13.29
CA PHE A 480 24.43 -22.24 -13.89
C PHE A 480 24.35 -22.47 -15.38
N CYS A 481 23.57 -21.67 -16.09
CA CYS A 481 23.20 -21.92 -17.46
C CYS A 481 23.17 -20.65 -18.31
N LYS A 482 23.29 -20.84 -19.63
CA LYS A 482 23.09 -19.76 -20.60
C LYS A 482 21.63 -19.77 -21.06
N THR A 483 21.01 -18.61 -21.08
CA THR A 483 19.67 -18.44 -21.61
C THR A 483 19.65 -18.71 -23.11
N HIS A 484 18.57 -19.33 -23.57
CA HIS A 484 18.32 -19.59 -24.98
C HIS A 484 17.10 -18.78 -25.41
N PHE A 485 17.31 -17.47 -25.57
CA PHE A 485 16.26 -16.56 -26.01
C PHE A 485 16.18 -16.52 -27.54
N ASP A 486 14.97 -16.69 -28.07
CA ASP A 486 14.67 -16.42 -29.48
C ASP A 486 14.52 -14.91 -29.68
N MET A 487 15.64 -14.24 -29.95
CA MET A 487 15.67 -12.79 -30.11
C MET A 487 14.89 -12.29 -31.32
N ALA A 488 14.68 -13.13 -32.35
CA ALA A 488 13.87 -12.76 -33.50
C ALA A 488 12.39 -12.70 -33.10
N ARG A 489 11.91 -13.75 -32.42
CA ARG A 489 10.55 -13.81 -31.90
C ARG A 489 10.27 -12.74 -30.85
N ILE A 490 11.21 -12.45 -29.95
CA ILE A 490 11.06 -11.38 -28.96
C ILE A 490 10.91 -10.03 -29.66
N LYS A 491 11.75 -9.72 -30.66
CA LYS A 491 11.62 -8.46 -31.41
C LYS A 491 10.31 -8.36 -32.20
N GLU A 492 9.85 -9.47 -32.76
CA GLU A 492 8.54 -9.54 -33.41
C GLU A 492 7.42 -9.27 -32.39
N GLU A 493 7.48 -9.87 -31.20
CA GLU A 493 6.53 -9.61 -30.12
C GLU A 493 6.58 -8.14 -29.65
N GLU A 494 7.77 -7.58 -29.44
CA GLU A 494 8.00 -6.18 -29.08
C GLU A 494 7.48 -5.20 -30.15
N SER A 495 7.55 -5.56 -31.44
CA SER A 495 7.03 -4.72 -32.53
C SER A 495 5.51 -4.57 -32.50
N ASN A 496 4.82 -5.45 -31.77
CA ASN A 496 3.37 -5.40 -31.55
C ASN A 496 2.98 -4.69 -30.25
N TYR A 497 3.94 -4.12 -29.52
CA TYR A 497 3.63 -3.36 -28.31
C TYR A 497 2.86 -2.11 -28.67
N VAL A 498 1.80 -1.85 -27.91
CA VAL A 498 0.95 -0.68 -28.06
C VAL A 498 1.27 0.34 -26.98
N GLU A 499 1.00 1.61 -27.25
CA GLU A 499 1.14 2.67 -26.25
C GLU A 499 0.15 2.47 -25.10
N LEU A 500 0.57 2.86 -23.91
CA LEU A 500 -0.31 2.85 -22.74
C LEU A 500 -1.45 3.84 -22.96
N PRO A 501 -2.69 3.48 -22.59
CA PRO A 501 -3.81 4.41 -22.69
C PRO A 501 -3.68 5.49 -21.62
N LYS A 502 -3.96 6.74 -21.99
CA LYS A 502 -4.26 7.79 -21.02
C LYS A 502 -5.57 7.45 -20.31
N ILE A 503 -5.56 7.49 -18.99
CA ILE A 503 -6.71 7.25 -18.12
C ILE A 503 -7.53 8.54 -17.98
N TYR A 504 -6.83 9.68 -17.86
CA TYR A 504 -7.42 11.01 -17.89
C TYR A 504 -6.93 11.79 -19.09
N SER A 505 -7.85 12.45 -19.77
CA SER A 505 -7.55 13.41 -20.83
C SER A 505 -7.89 14.81 -20.36
N PHE A 506 -6.94 15.73 -20.49
CA PHE A 506 -7.17 17.15 -20.27
C PHE A 506 -7.16 17.89 -21.61
N ASP A 507 -7.99 18.92 -21.74
CA ASP A 507 -8.08 19.70 -22.99
C ASP A 507 -6.75 20.40 -23.34
N SER A 508 -5.96 20.75 -22.32
CA SER A 508 -4.62 21.31 -22.46
C SER A 508 -3.82 21.16 -21.17
N GLU A 509 -2.50 21.35 -21.24
CA GLU A 509 -1.63 21.43 -20.05
C GLU A 509 -2.07 22.51 -19.05
N ARG A 510 -2.59 23.63 -19.56
CA ARG A 510 -3.12 24.70 -18.69
C ARG A 510 -4.38 24.25 -17.94
N GLU A 511 -5.26 23.52 -18.61
CA GLU A 511 -6.49 23.01 -17.98
C GLU A 511 -6.15 21.94 -16.92
N LYS A 512 -5.18 21.07 -17.22
CA LYS A 512 -4.60 20.12 -16.26
C LYS A 512 -4.13 20.86 -15.00
N GLU A 513 -3.28 21.87 -15.14
CA GLU A 513 -2.78 22.66 -14.02
C GLU A 513 -3.91 23.33 -13.22
N ILE A 514 -4.91 23.90 -13.89
CA ILE A 514 -6.07 24.53 -13.24
C ILE A 514 -6.86 23.51 -12.42
N MET A 515 -7.16 22.34 -12.98
CA MET A 515 -7.92 21.30 -12.30
C MET A 515 -7.19 20.76 -11.06
N LEU A 516 -5.90 20.45 -11.20
CA LEU A 516 -5.08 19.97 -10.08
C LEU A 516 -5.00 21.01 -8.96
N ASN A 517 -4.75 22.27 -9.29
CA ASN A 517 -4.69 23.35 -8.31
C ASN A 517 -6.05 23.67 -7.69
N ARG A 518 -7.15 23.53 -8.43
CA ARG A 518 -8.50 23.70 -7.88
C ARG A 518 -8.80 22.60 -6.87
N ASN A 519 -8.47 21.35 -7.17
CA ASN A 519 -8.59 20.23 -6.23
C ASN A 519 -7.73 20.48 -4.98
N PHE A 520 -6.48 20.89 -5.18
CA PHE A 520 -5.57 21.21 -4.08
C PHE A 520 -6.11 22.32 -3.16
N LYS A 521 -6.62 23.41 -3.74
CA LYS A 521 -7.24 24.51 -2.98
C LYS A 521 -8.50 24.06 -2.25
N ARG A 522 -9.34 23.25 -2.91
CA ARG A 522 -10.59 22.74 -2.33
C ARG A 522 -10.30 21.97 -1.03
N VAL A 523 -9.40 20.98 -1.06
CA VAL A 523 -9.04 20.18 0.12
C VAL A 523 -8.55 21.05 1.27
N ASN A 524 -7.68 22.03 0.99
CA ASN A 524 -7.18 22.92 2.04
C ASN A 524 -8.27 23.85 2.61
N GLN A 525 -9.23 24.25 1.78
CA GLN A 525 -10.37 25.05 2.22
C GLN A 525 -11.35 24.21 3.05
N GLU A 526 -11.66 22.98 2.62
CA GLU A 526 -12.49 22.01 3.34
C GLU A 526 -11.95 21.78 4.77
N VAL A 527 -10.64 21.55 4.92
CA VAL A 527 -10.01 21.42 6.25
C VAL A 527 -10.06 22.72 7.04
N ALA A 528 -9.86 23.88 6.40
CA ALA A 528 -9.90 25.15 7.10
C ALA A 528 -11.30 25.48 7.64
N ASP A 529 -12.35 25.14 6.88
CA ASP A 529 -13.73 25.37 7.27
C ASP A 529 -14.18 24.37 8.35
N MET A 530 -13.80 23.09 8.21
CA MET A 530 -14.00 22.08 9.26
C MET A 530 -13.37 22.51 10.60
N VAL A 531 -12.13 23.00 10.59
CA VAL A 531 -11.46 23.47 11.81
C VAL A 531 -12.21 24.66 12.43
N LYS A 532 -12.70 25.60 11.63
CA LYS A 532 -13.45 26.75 12.14
C LYS A 532 -14.76 26.34 12.78
N GLU A 533 -15.49 25.43 12.12
CA GLU A 533 -16.76 24.88 12.60
C GLU A 533 -16.57 24.20 13.96
N LEU A 534 -15.63 23.26 14.06
CA LEU A 534 -15.38 22.49 15.28
C LEU A 534 -14.90 23.33 16.47
N LEU A 535 -14.19 24.43 16.21
CA LEU A 535 -13.67 25.32 17.25
C LEU A 535 -14.61 26.51 17.55
N GLY A 536 -15.74 26.63 16.84
CA GLY A 536 -16.67 27.76 17.02
C GLY A 536 -16.05 29.12 16.72
N THR A 537 -15.11 29.18 15.76
CA THR A 537 -14.45 30.41 15.32
C THR A 537 -15.10 30.92 14.03
N GLU A 538 -16.33 31.42 14.14
CA GLU A 538 -17.02 32.14 13.04
C GLU A 538 -16.55 33.59 12.88
#